data_AF-A0A533UQ83-F1
#
_entry.id   AF-A0A533UQ83-F1
#
_cell.length_a   1.000
_cell.length_b   1.000
_cell.length_c   1.000
_cell.angle_alpha   90.00
_cell.angle_beta   90.00
_cell.angle_gamma   90.00
#
_symmetry.space_group_name_H-M   'P 1'
#
loop_
_entity.id
_entity.type
_entity.pdbx_description
1 polymer ?
#
loop_
_entity_poly.entity_id
_entity_poly.type
_entity_poly.pdbx_seq_one_letter_code
_entity_poly.pdbx_strand_id
1 'polypeptide(L)' 'PAIFGFKIAQDIRDNVYKIQGITETKVNVSNHFMADAINKQVNESKLPSK' A
#
# COMPACT_ATOMS: atom_id res chain seq x y z
N PRO A 1 -6.79 -9.73 10.75
CA PRO A 1 -7.94 -8.85 10.41
C PRO A 1 -7.61 -7.93 9.23
N ALA A 2 -8.58 -7.59 8.39
CA ALA A 2 -8.35 -6.82 7.17
C ALA A 2 -7.74 -5.43 7.41
N ILE A 3 -8.09 -4.78 8.52
CA ILE A 3 -7.52 -3.49 8.95
C ILE A 3 -5.99 -3.56 9.09
N PHE A 4 -5.46 -4.67 9.64
CA PHE A 4 -4.01 -4.83 9.78
C PHE A 4 -3.34 -5.07 8.43
N GLY A 5 -3.93 -5.89 7.56
CA GLY A 5 -3.40 -6.12 6.21
C GLY A 5 -3.35 -4.82 5.39
N PHE A 6 -4.39 -4.00 5.48
CA PHE A 6 -4.43 -2.67 4.89
C PHE A 6 -3.32 -1.77 5.45
N LYS A 7 -3.19 -1.68 6.79
CA LYS A 7 -2.20 -0.80 7.41
C LYS A 7 -0.76 -1.19 7.07
N ILE A 8 -0.45 -2.49 7.03
CA ILE A 8 0.87 -3.00 6.65
C ILE A 8 1.18 -2.66 5.19
N ALA A 9 0.24 -2.94 4.28
CA ALA A 9 0.42 -2.63 2.85
C ALA A 9 0.59 -1.13 2.60
N GLN A 10 -0.18 -0.29 3.31
CA GLN A 10 -0.05 1.16 3.25
C GLN A 10 1.33 1.62 3.75
N ASP A 11 1.79 1.10 4.89
CA ASP A 11 3.07 1.50 5.47
C ASP A 11 4.25 1.09 4.57
N ILE A 12 4.20 -0.10 3.97
CA ILE A 12 5.22 -0.55 2.99
C ILE A 12 5.24 0.39 1.78
N ARG A 13 4.07 0.68 1.18
CA ARG A 13 3.96 1.60 0.04
C ARG A 13 4.57 2.97 0.37
N ASP A 14 4.16 3.54 1.51
CA ASP A 14 4.54 4.88 1.92
C ASP A 14 6.04 4.99 2.21
N ASN A 15 6.62 3.98 2.88
CA ASN A 15 8.05 3.98 3.18
C ASN A 15 8.91 3.80 1.92
N VAL A 16 8.48 2.96 0.97
CA VAL A 16 9.18 2.82 -0.32
C VAL A 16 9.07 4.11 -1.13
N TYR A 17 7.92 4.80 -1.10
CA TYR A 17 7.72 6.05 -1.85
C TYR A 17 8.61 7.21 -1.35
N LYS A 18 8.96 7.21 -0.07
CA LYS A 18 9.87 8.20 0.55
C LYS A 18 11.34 8.01 0.15
N ILE A 19 11.70 6.89 -0.48
CA ILE A 19 13.07 6.65 -0.93
C ILE A 19 13.39 7.58 -2.09
N GLN A 20 14.54 8.25 -2.00
CA GLN A 20 14.98 9.21 -3.00
C GLN A 20 15.15 8.52 -4.38
N GLY A 21 14.56 9.10 -5.41
CA GLY A 21 14.59 8.55 -6.78
C GLY A 21 13.38 7.68 -7.16
N ILE A 22 12.51 7.31 -6.21
CA ILE A 22 11.27 6.58 -6.52
C ILE A 22 10.17 7.57 -6.91
N THR A 23 9.56 7.37 -8.07
CA THR A 23 8.46 8.21 -8.60
C THR A 23 7.08 7.62 -8.35
N GLU A 24 6.98 6.30 -8.26
CA GLU A 24 5.73 5.57 -8.10
C GLU A 24 5.96 4.31 -7.26
N THR A 25 4.96 3.93 -6.46
CA THR A 25 4.96 2.68 -5.71
C THR A 25 3.60 2.01 -5.80
N LYS A 26 3.62 0.69 -6.06
CA LYS A 26 2.42 -0.14 -6.14
C LYS A 26 2.65 -1.39 -5.30
N VAL A 27 1.68 -1.73 -4.46
CA VAL A 27 1.73 -2.90 -3.58
C VAL A 27 0.65 -3.90 -3.94
N ASN A 28 0.97 -5.19 -3.76
CA ASN A 28 0.07 -6.30 -4.01
C ASN A 28 0.10 -7.29 -2.84
N VAL A 29 -0.99 -7.31 -2.07
CA VAL A 29 -1.26 -8.30 -1.04
C VAL A 29 -1.86 -9.54 -1.71
N SER A 30 -1.33 -10.71 -1.36
CA SER A 30 -1.85 -12.02 -1.78
C SER A 30 -2.18 -12.86 -0.56
N ASN A 31 -2.88 -14.00 -0.75
CA ASN A 31 -3.24 -14.95 0.31
C ASN A 31 -4.03 -14.32 1.49
N HIS A 32 -4.82 -13.28 1.21
CA HIS A 32 -5.75 -12.69 2.17
C HIS A 32 -7.15 -12.66 1.56
N PHE A 33 -8.17 -13.01 2.35
CA PHE A 33 -9.57 -13.09 1.86
C PHE A 33 -10.05 -11.77 1.24
N MET A 34 -9.61 -10.63 1.78
CA MET A 34 -9.94 -9.29 1.26
C MET A 34 -8.76 -8.64 0.50
N ALA A 35 -7.86 -9.44 -0.07
CA ALA A 35 -6.67 -8.94 -0.78
C ALA A 35 -7.02 -7.91 -1.85
N ASP A 36 -8.02 -8.18 -2.71
CA ASP A 36 -8.40 -7.27 -3.80
C ASP A 36 -8.90 -5.92 -3.30
N ALA A 37 -9.73 -5.91 -2.25
CA ALA A 37 -10.22 -4.68 -1.64
C ALA A 37 -9.08 -3.86 -1.02
N ILE A 38 -8.15 -4.53 -0.32
CA ILE A 38 -6.96 -3.89 0.25
C ILE A 38 -6.07 -3.31 -0.86
N ASN A 39 -5.79 -4.09 -1.90
CA ASN A 39 -4.96 -3.66 -3.03
C ASN A 39 -5.55 -2.45 -3.74
N LYS A 40 -6.86 -2.46 -3.98
CA LYS A 40 -7.54 -1.32 -4.59
C LYS A 40 -7.43 -0.10 -3.68
N GLN A 41 -7.78 -0.24 -2.41
CA GLN A 41 -7.78 0.87 -1.47
C GLN A 41 -6.38 1.45 -1.22
N VAL A 42 -5.35 0.63 -1.12
CA VAL A 42 -3.96 1.09 -0.89
C VAL A 42 -3.39 1.75 -2.15
N ASN A 43 -3.69 1.24 -3.35
CA ASN A 43 -3.15 1.85 -4.58
C ASN A 43 -3.95 3.10 -5.02
N GLU A 44 -5.23 3.22 -4.68
CA GLU A 44 -6.06 4.41 -4.95
C GLU A 44 -5.97 5.50 -3.87
N SER A 45 -5.44 5.16 -2.68
CA SER A 45 -5.27 6.13 -1.59
C SER A 45 -4.24 7.20 -1.93
N LYS A 46 -4.47 8.44 -1.48
CA LYS A 46 -3.51 9.54 -1.65
C LYS A 46 -2.11 9.12 -1.20
N LEU A 47 -1.13 9.37 -2.06
CA LEU A 47 0.28 9.23 -1.72
C LEU A 47 0.65 10.29 -0.68
N PRO A 48 1.50 9.96 0.31
CA PRO A 48 2.03 10.94 1.23
C PRO A 48 2.87 11.97 0.48
N SER A 49 2.92 13.21 0.99
CA SER A 49 3.91 14.19 0.51
C SER A 49 5.31 13.63 0.72
N LYS A 50 6.15 13.74 -0.31
CA LYS A 50 7.57 13.34 -0.25
C LYS A 50 8.33 14.19 0.75
#